data_AF-A0A1E4EMZ6-F1
#
_entry.id   AF-A0A1E4EMZ6-F1
#
_cell.length_a   1.000
_cell.length_b   1.000
_cell.length_c   1.000
_cell.angle_alpha   90.00
_cell.angle_beta   90.00
_cell.angle_gamma   90.00
#
_symmetry.space_group_name_H-M   'P 1'
#
loop_
_entity.id
_entity.type
_entity.pdbx_description
1 polymer ?
#
loop_
_entity_poly.entity_id
_entity_poly.type
_entity_poly.pdbx_seq_one_letter_code
_entity_poly.pdbx_strand_id
1 'polypeptide(L)'
;MRRGNSRIKQAHFLVYSNGAEPFSTNAQDYCDSALAVGFDSASHVTEAELRQTPFWEENRFILEQPRGAGYWLWKPWIILRKLRECGPDDIVIYNDAGRYERGAFRQFPCFPHAATELCAMTPNRFIHGFIGAWQVQGEYTKRDAFVVMDADNDEMRRAAQVCAGPLLFMPSKASFDFLERWLEYCRDPRVLTDQPDELKPTHPQFRDHRHDQSVGSILAHQTGAHYFDFSNAGAVNASESVRQRNRHVPRLHTHIGYVSLIAARALPDDFFARADAHINEARPLLRNLTPDEPMPLHAETTPDSVLEEQLTQIMATPGDRIAPDHLRFLITANRITNSRLHGLHKIAPDLGDFWRKAVDHFTAATRRLHDEGAEPGLPEARRLAVEAVRHAEANFPEWRQDIMTGFVWSLLNDEARSAFKAVYKGLKRGNGSAEMYRFVEYLDATDLFSLETELAGNDRQLRAEVSRHLLDWILRPVRASA
;
A
#
# COMPACT_ATOMS: atom_id res chain seq x y z
N MET A 1 20.01 -18.59 10.75
CA MET A 1 20.60 -18.74 12.10
C MET A 1 20.63 -17.40 12.79
N ARG A 2 20.26 -17.37 14.09
CA ARG A 2 20.35 -16.18 14.94
C ARG A 2 21.82 -15.82 15.18
N ARG A 3 22.14 -14.53 15.28
CA ARG A 3 23.50 -14.08 15.61
C ARG A 3 23.78 -14.37 17.10
N GLY A 4 25.06 -14.59 17.44
CA GLY A 4 25.49 -15.15 18.74
C GLY A 4 25.15 -14.36 20.02
N ASN A 5 24.61 -13.13 19.91
CA ASN A 5 24.21 -12.27 21.03
C ASN A 5 22.78 -11.72 20.85
N SER A 6 21.80 -12.60 20.63
CA SER A 6 20.40 -12.17 20.45
C SER A 6 19.75 -11.83 21.81
N ARG A 7 18.92 -10.78 21.85
CA ARG A 7 18.03 -10.49 22.99
C ARG A 7 16.88 -11.48 23.10
N ILE A 8 16.66 -12.28 22.06
CA ILE A 8 15.60 -13.27 21.96
C ILE A 8 16.12 -14.62 22.42
N LYS A 9 15.48 -15.18 23.45
CA LYS A 9 15.77 -16.52 23.94
C LYS A 9 15.13 -17.58 23.06
N GLN A 10 13.81 -17.56 22.90
CA GLN A 10 13.09 -18.42 21.96
C GLN A 10 12.24 -17.63 20.95
N ALA A 11 12.15 -18.13 19.72
CA ALA A 11 11.33 -17.55 18.65
C ALA A 11 10.32 -18.56 18.14
N HIS A 12 9.04 -18.22 18.29
CA HIS A 12 7.89 -19.05 17.95
C HIS A 12 7.16 -18.44 16.75
N PHE A 13 7.15 -19.15 15.63
CA PHE A 13 6.34 -18.75 14.47
C PHE A 13 4.91 -19.26 14.62
N LEU A 14 3.94 -18.42 14.26
CA LEU A 14 2.51 -18.73 14.33
C LEU A 14 1.82 -18.34 13.03
N VAL A 15 0.99 -19.24 12.50
CA VAL A 15 0.15 -19.01 11.33
C VAL A 15 -1.19 -19.72 11.51
N TYR A 16 -2.22 -19.23 10.83
CA TYR A 16 -3.54 -19.85 10.85
C TYR A 16 -4.05 -20.12 9.43
N SER A 17 -4.83 -21.18 9.29
CA SER A 17 -5.71 -21.38 8.14
C SER A 17 -7.00 -22.08 8.55
N ASN A 18 -8.06 -21.88 7.77
CA ASN A 18 -9.30 -22.64 7.90
C ASN A 18 -9.30 -23.98 7.12
N GLY A 19 -8.13 -24.45 6.66
CA GLY A 19 -8.01 -25.67 5.87
C GLY A 19 -8.35 -25.50 4.38
N ALA A 20 -8.80 -24.32 3.94
CA ALA A 20 -9.02 -24.05 2.53
C ALA A 20 -7.70 -23.79 1.78
N GLU A 21 -7.63 -24.20 0.50
CA GLU A 21 -6.49 -23.90 -0.37
C GLU A 21 -6.60 -22.48 -0.98
N PRO A 22 -5.46 -21.77 -1.17
CA PRO A 22 -4.09 -22.20 -0.92
C PRO A 22 -3.60 -21.99 0.53
N PHE A 23 -4.45 -21.53 1.45
CA PHE A 23 -4.03 -21.13 2.80
C PHE A 23 -3.45 -22.27 3.64
N SER A 24 -4.07 -23.45 3.57
CA SER A 24 -3.64 -24.63 4.31
C SER A 24 -2.22 -25.03 3.91
N THR A 25 -1.98 -25.22 2.62
CA THR A 25 -0.64 -25.53 2.10
C THR A 25 0.36 -24.41 2.39
N ASN A 26 -0.02 -23.15 2.17
CA ASN A 26 0.88 -22.02 2.44
C ASN A 26 1.29 -21.95 3.92
N ALA A 27 0.37 -22.23 4.85
CA ALA A 27 0.64 -22.25 6.27
C ALA A 27 1.60 -23.38 6.68
N GLN A 28 1.48 -24.57 6.08
CA GLN A 28 2.43 -25.65 6.30
C GLN A 28 3.83 -25.28 5.77
N ASP A 29 3.90 -24.77 4.55
CA ASP A 29 5.15 -24.29 3.93
C ASP A 29 5.80 -23.18 4.79
N TYR A 30 5.01 -22.33 5.45
CA TYR A 30 5.48 -21.29 6.40
C TYR A 30 6.15 -21.91 7.60
N CYS A 31 5.53 -22.92 8.19
CA CYS A 31 6.10 -23.60 9.35
C CYS A 31 7.42 -24.28 9.01
N ASP A 32 7.46 -25.04 7.90
CA ASP A 32 8.67 -25.74 7.46
C ASP A 32 9.79 -24.74 7.17
N SER A 33 9.46 -23.64 6.49
CA SER A 33 10.42 -22.59 6.18
C SER A 33 10.91 -21.83 7.43
N ALA A 34 10.04 -21.59 8.42
CA ALA A 34 10.41 -20.94 9.67
C ALA A 34 11.43 -21.78 10.45
N LEU A 35 11.16 -23.07 10.61
CA LEU A 35 12.08 -24.00 11.26
C LEU A 35 13.43 -24.04 10.52
N ALA A 36 13.42 -24.12 9.19
CA ALA A 36 14.63 -24.17 8.37
C ALA A 36 15.54 -22.94 8.53
N VAL A 37 14.99 -21.75 8.81
CA VAL A 37 15.79 -20.53 8.96
C VAL A 37 16.25 -20.24 10.39
N GLY A 38 15.70 -20.97 11.37
CA GLY A 38 16.15 -20.96 12.77
C GLY A 38 15.17 -20.40 13.79
N PHE A 39 13.86 -20.56 13.58
CA PHE A 39 12.87 -20.48 14.66
C PHE A 39 12.94 -21.73 15.55
N ASP A 40 12.62 -21.63 16.84
CA ASP A 40 12.63 -22.80 17.75
C ASP A 40 11.38 -23.65 17.59
N SER A 41 10.25 -23.01 17.28
CA SER A 41 9.02 -23.72 16.95
C SER A 41 8.24 -22.98 15.87
N ALA A 42 7.40 -23.73 15.16
CA ALA A 42 6.41 -23.20 14.26
C ALA A 42 5.07 -23.90 14.49
N SER A 43 3.98 -23.14 14.52
CA SER A 43 2.64 -23.66 14.80
C SER A 43 1.67 -23.20 13.72
N HIS A 44 1.09 -24.17 13.03
CA HIS A 44 -0.03 -23.98 12.12
C HIS A 44 -1.31 -24.28 12.88
N VAL A 45 -1.97 -23.23 13.36
CA VAL A 45 -3.26 -23.38 14.04
C VAL A 45 -4.36 -23.54 12.99
N THR A 46 -5.25 -24.51 13.19
CA THR A 46 -6.34 -24.77 12.24
C THR A 46 -7.71 -24.43 12.82
N GLU A 47 -8.69 -24.17 11.95
CA GLU A 47 -10.09 -24.04 12.37
C GLU A 47 -10.59 -25.31 13.11
N ALA A 48 -10.14 -26.49 12.69
CA ALA A 48 -10.52 -27.75 13.33
C ALA A 48 -10.05 -27.84 14.78
N GLU A 49 -8.88 -27.29 15.10
CA GLU A 49 -8.40 -27.14 16.48
C GLU A 49 -9.20 -26.06 17.22
N LEU A 50 -9.46 -24.92 16.57
CA LEU A 50 -10.21 -23.82 17.16
C LEU A 50 -11.62 -24.24 17.59
N ARG A 51 -12.31 -25.04 16.77
CA ARG A 51 -13.64 -25.61 17.03
C ARG A 51 -13.72 -26.48 18.29
N GLN A 52 -12.58 -26.97 18.79
CA GLN A 52 -12.52 -27.79 20.01
C GLN A 52 -12.37 -26.95 21.29
N THR A 53 -12.46 -25.62 21.18
CA THR A 53 -12.19 -24.70 22.30
C THR A 53 -13.47 -24.02 22.77
N PRO A 54 -13.59 -23.67 24.06
CA PRO A 54 -14.72 -22.87 24.55
C PRO A 54 -14.86 -21.53 23.81
N PHE A 55 -13.73 -20.95 23.38
CA PHE A 55 -13.70 -19.72 22.60
C PHE A 55 -14.53 -19.80 21.31
N TRP A 56 -14.51 -20.95 20.63
CA TRP A 56 -15.33 -21.15 19.43
C TRP A 56 -16.81 -21.06 19.76
N GLU A 57 -17.26 -21.80 20.78
CA GLU A 57 -18.67 -21.83 21.17
C GLU A 57 -19.16 -20.46 21.65
N GLU A 58 -18.37 -19.76 22.46
CA GLU A 58 -18.67 -18.40 22.95
C GLU A 58 -18.81 -17.38 21.82
N ASN A 59 -18.11 -17.58 20.70
CA ASN A 59 -18.00 -16.60 19.61
C ASN A 59 -18.52 -17.15 18.28
N ARG A 60 -19.32 -18.23 18.32
CA ARG A 60 -19.76 -18.99 17.15
C ARG A 60 -20.45 -18.10 16.12
N PHE A 61 -21.27 -17.15 16.58
CA PHE A 61 -21.98 -16.18 15.73
C PHE A 61 -21.05 -15.45 14.75
N ILE A 62 -19.85 -15.07 15.22
CA ILE A 62 -18.83 -14.42 14.40
C ILE A 62 -17.98 -15.48 13.70
N LEU A 63 -17.51 -16.51 14.40
CA LEU A 63 -16.53 -17.47 13.88
C LEU A 63 -17.04 -18.35 12.74
N GLU A 64 -18.36 -18.55 12.62
CA GLU A 64 -18.98 -19.27 11.50
C GLU A 64 -19.15 -18.40 10.25
N GLN A 65 -18.85 -17.09 10.31
CA GLN A 65 -18.96 -16.22 9.13
C GLN A 65 -17.88 -16.55 8.08
N PRO A 66 -18.23 -16.60 6.79
CA PRO A 66 -17.33 -17.13 5.76
C PRO A 66 -16.12 -16.23 5.49
N ARG A 67 -16.30 -14.90 5.48
CA ARG A 67 -15.21 -13.97 5.19
C ARG A 67 -14.28 -13.90 6.40
N GLY A 68 -12.98 -14.00 6.12
CA GLY A 68 -11.93 -14.08 7.15
C GLY A 68 -11.93 -15.31 8.04
N ALA A 69 -12.70 -16.35 7.69
CA ALA A 69 -12.95 -17.50 8.55
C ALA A 69 -13.40 -17.05 9.96
N GLY A 70 -14.43 -16.21 9.98
CA GLY A 70 -14.91 -15.55 11.18
C GLY A 70 -14.35 -14.15 11.41
N TYR A 71 -14.05 -13.42 10.33
CA TYR A 71 -13.49 -12.07 10.33
C TYR A 71 -12.23 -11.88 11.17
N TRP A 72 -11.37 -12.90 11.22
CA TRP A 72 -10.09 -12.87 11.92
C TRP A 72 -10.19 -12.62 13.43
N LEU A 73 -11.36 -12.81 14.05
CA LEU A 73 -11.52 -12.79 15.53
C LEU A 73 -10.54 -13.74 16.22
N TRP A 74 -10.25 -14.88 15.58
CA TRP A 74 -9.28 -15.86 16.06
C TRP A 74 -7.84 -15.33 16.14
N LYS A 75 -7.46 -14.28 15.38
CA LYS A 75 -6.07 -13.80 15.28
C LYS A 75 -5.53 -13.27 16.61
N PRO A 76 -6.15 -12.27 17.27
CA PRO A 76 -5.69 -11.84 18.60
C PRO A 76 -5.74 -12.99 19.61
N TRP A 77 -6.71 -13.90 19.51
CA TRP A 77 -6.84 -15.03 20.43
C TRP A 77 -5.70 -16.04 20.33
N ILE A 78 -5.33 -16.51 19.13
CA ILE A 78 -4.23 -17.48 18.96
C ILE A 78 -2.87 -16.88 19.37
N ILE A 79 -2.65 -15.59 19.10
CA ILE A 79 -1.43 -14.89 19.48
C ILE A 79 -1.35 -14.77 21.00
N LEU A 80 -2.42 -14.31 21.64
CA LEU A 80 -2.52 -14.19 23.10
C LEU A 80 -2.31 -15.53 23.78
N ARG A 81 -2.94 -16.59 23.26
CA ARG A 81 -2.77 -17.96 23.73
C ARG A 81 -1.31 -18.41 23.68
N LYS A 82 -0.65 -18.22 22.54
CA LYS A 82 0.75 -18.61 22.39
C LYS A 82 1.68 -17.78 23.30
N LEU A 83 1.41 -16.48 23.43
CA LEU A 83 2.21 -15.58 24.25
C LEU A 83 2.17 -15.94 25.74
N ARG A 84 1.03 -16.44 26.25
CA ARG A 84 0.88 -16.91 27.63
C ARG A 84 1.70 -18.16 27.96
N GLU A 85 2.17 -18.89 26.94
CA GLU A 85 3.02 -20.08 27.09
C GLU A 85 4.53 -19.74 27.06
N CYS A 86 4.86 -18.49 26.74
CA CYS A 86 6.22 -18.04 26.46
C CYS A 86 6.92 -17.46 27.70
N GLY A 87 8.25 -17.62 27.77
CA GLY A 87 9.09 -16.93 28.75
C GLY A 87 9.28 -15.44 28.42
N PRO A 88 9.76 -14.62 29.39
CA PRO A 88 9.83 -13.16 29.25
C PRO A 88 10.64 -12.66 28.04
N ASP A 89 11.68 -13.41 27.65
CA ASP A 89 12.58 -13.07 26.53
C ASP A 89 12.31 -13.89 25.26
N ASP A 90 11.17 -14.59 25.22
CA ASP A 90 10.71 -15.29 24.04
C ASP A 90 9.85 -14.36 23.18
N ILE A 91 9.74 -14.65 21.89
CA ILE A 91 8.97 -13.86 20.92
C ILE A 91 8.00 -14.74 20.14
N VAL A 92 6.76 -14.28 20.03
CA VAL A 92 5.74 -14.83 19.13
C VAL A 92 5.66 -13.96 17.89
N ILE A 93 5.82 -14.59 16.73
CA ILE A 93 5.78 -13.91 15.44
C ILE A 93 4.64 -14.51 14.64
N TYR A 94 3.63 -13.69 14.37
CA TYR A 94 2.50 -14.07 13.53
C TYR A 94 2.63 -13.46 12.13
N ASN A 95 2.36 -14.28 11.12
CA ASN A 95 2.24 -13.84 9.74
C ASN A 95 1.02 -14.50 9.09
N ASP A 96 0.24 -13.76 8.31
CA ASP A 96 -0.85 -14.34 7.53
C ASP A 96 -0.30 -15.37 6.54
N ALA A 97 -1.04 -16.46 6.30
CA ALA A 97 -0.70 -17.48 5.31
C ALA A 97 -0.70 -16.94 3.86
N GLY A 98 -1.32 -15.77 3.62
CA GLY A 98 -1.40 -15.12 2.31
C GLY A 98 -2.30 -15.84 1.32
N ARG A 99 -2.76 -15.13 0.28
CA ARG A 99 -3.58 -15.66 -0.83
C ARG A 99 -2.75 -16.00 -2.07
N TYR A 100 -1.49 -16.34 -1.88
CA TYR A 100 -0.55 -16.56 -2.96
C TYR A 100 -0.67 -17.98 -3.51
N GLU A 101 -0.38 -18.15 -4.80
CA GLU A 101 -0.31 -19.47 -5.42
C GLU A 101 0.76 -20.33 -4.73
N ARG A 102 0.56 -21.66 -4.74
CA ARG A 102 1.49 -22.60 -4.14
C ARG A 102 2.89 -22.45 -4.77
N GLY A 103 3.91 -22.34 -3.94
CA GLY A 103 5.30 -22.18 -4.39
C GLY A 103 5.62 -20.81 -4.99
N ALA A 104 4.68 -19.85 -4.97
CA ALA A 104 4.90 -18.50 -5.49
C ALA A 104 6.03 -17.74 -4.77
N PHE A 105 6.47 -18.21 -3.62
CA PHE A 105 7.59 -17.63 -2.89
C PHE A 105 8.31 -18.67 -2.03
N ARG A 106 9.62 -18.50 -1.87
CA ARG A 106 10.33 -19.05 -0.72
C ARG A 106 10.00 -18.17 0.47
N GLN A 107 9.42 -18.77 1.49
CA GLN A 107 8.75 -18.02 2.54
C GLN A 107 9.76 -17.20 3.35
N PHE A 108 10.59 -17.84 4.16
CA PHE A 108 11.64 -17.13 4.86
C PHE A 108 12.96 -17.13 4.05
N PRO A 109 13.47 -15.96 3.61
CA PRO A 109 14.82 -15.87 3.04
C PRO A 109 15.89 -16.10 4.11
N CYS A 110 15.61 -15.70 5.36
CA CYS A 110 16.44 -15.91 6.53
C CYS A 110 15.60 -15.72 7.81
N PHE A 111 16.17 -16.00 8.98
CA PHE A 111 15.57 -15.62 10.26
C PHE A 111 15.42 -14.09 10.31
N PRO A 112 14.26 -13.54 10.76
CA PRO A 112 13.98 -12.10 10.75
C PRO A 112 14.70 -11.34 11.88
N HIS A 113 16.02 -11.50 12.00
CA HIS A 113 16.81 -11.04 13.13
C HIS A 113 16.66 -9.54 13.44
N ALA A 114 16.69 -8.69 12.41
CA ALA A 114 16.60 -7.25 12.61
C ALA A 114 15.24 -6.85 13.20
N ALA A 115 14.14 -7.45 12.71
CA ALA A 115 12.81 -7.16 13.22
C ALA A 115 12.62 -7.68 14.67
N THR A 116 13.16 -8.86 14.99
CA THR A 116 13.05 -9.42 16.34
C THR A 116 13.89 -8.65 17.37
N GLU A 117 15.11 -8.25 17.02
CA GLU A 117 15.95 -7.44 17.92
C GLU A 117 15.34 -6.06 18.14
N LEU A 118 14.79 -5.43 17.10
CA LEU A 118 14.05 -4.17 17.25
C LEU A 118 12.86 -4.32 18.20
N CYS A 119 12.07 -5.39 18.05
CA CYS A 119 10.96 -5.69 18.95
C CYS A 119 11.40 -5.79 20.42
N ALA A 120 12.51 -6.48 20.68
CA ALA A 120 13.07 -6.60 22.03
C ALA A 120 13.58 -5.28 22.61
N MET A 121 14.02 -4.36 21.74
CA MET A 121 14.49 -3.03 22.12
C MET A 121 13.36 -2.02 22.32
N THR A 122 12.12 -2.30 21.87
CA THR A 122 11.01 -1.38 22.09
C THR A 122 10.53 -1.43 23.55
N PRO A 123 10.12 -0.29 24.15
CA PRO A 123 9.66 -0.26 25.54
C PRO A 123 8.41 -1.13 25.76
N ASN A 124 7.52 -1.19 24.76
CA ASN A 124 6.31 -2.00 24.83
C ASN A 124 6.55 -3.48 24.53
N ARG A 125 7.75 -3.87 24.05
CA ARG A 125 8.12 -5.26 23.73
C ARG A 125 7.20 -5.93 22.69
N PHE A 126 6.58 -5.13 21.82
CA PHE A 126 5.82 -5.62 20.67
C PHE A 126 5.86 -4.63 19.49
N ILE A 127 5.60 -5.15 18.29
CA ILE A 127 5.44 -4.37 17.05
C ILE A 127 4.18 -4.89 16.32
N HIS A 128 3.18 -4.02 16.16
CA HIS A 128 1.89 -4.32 15.54
C HIS A 128 1.87 -3.90 14.06
N GLY A 129 2.50 -4.68 13.19
CA GLY A 129 2.29 -4.49 11.75
C GLY A 129 3.00 -3.30 11.16
N PHE A 130 2.41 -2.72 10.11
CA PHE A 130 3.02 -1.64 9.35
C PHE A 130 2.01 -0.67 8.76
N ILE A 131 2.42 0.56 8.50
CA ILE A 131 1.69 1.51 7.67
C ILE A 131 2.33 1.64 6.29
N GLY A 132 1.51 1.93 5.29
CA GLY A 132 1.93 2.31 3.95
C GLY A 132 1.27 3.62 3.51
N ALA A 133 1.52 4.07 2.29
CA ALA A 133 1.00 5.34 1.78
C ALA A 133 -0.47 5.30 1.32
N TRP A 134 -1.16 4.15 1.43
CA TRP A 134 -2.37 3.87 0.63
C TRP A 134 -3.63 3.58 1.43
N GLN A 135 -3.54 3.39 2.75
CA GLN A 135 -4.70 3.00 3.56
C GLN A 135 -4.95 4.03 4.63
N VAL A 136 -6.13 4.65 4.58
CA VAL A 136 -6.59 5.64 5.56
C VAL A 136 -7.70 5.01 6.38
N GLN A 137 -7.72 5.20 7.70
CA GLN A 137 -8.71 4.52 8.53
C GLN A 137 -10.14 4.88 8.15
N GLY A 138 -10.45 6.15 7.87
CA GLY A 138 -11.80 6.59 7.52
C GLY A 138 -12.36 5.97 6.24
N GLU A 139 -11.49 5.48 5.35
CA GLU A 139 -11.90 4.73 4.16
C GLU A 139 -12.08 3.23 4.44
N TYR A 140 -11.37 2.71 5.43
CA TYR A 140 -11.19 1.28 5.64
C TYR A 140 -11.68 0.77 7.00
N THR A 141 -12.41 1.60 7.74
CA THR A 141 -12.97 1.32 9.06
C THR A 141 -14.36 1.90 9.13
N LYS A 142 -15.35 1.06 9.43
CA LYS A 142 -16.74 1.49 9.54
C LYS A 142 -16.96 2.35 10.78
N ARG A 143 -18.00 3.20 10.76
CA ARG A 143 -18.16 4.24 11.76
C ARG A 143 -18.47 3.70 13.14
N ASP A 144 -19.24 2.62 13.24
CA ASP A 144 -19.57 2.00 14.52
C ASP A 144 -18.32 1.52 15.26
N ALA A 145 -17.29 1.05 14.55
CA ALA A 145 -16.01 0.70 15.17
C ALA A 145 -15.36 1.92 15.82
N PHE A 146 -15.34 3.08 15.16
CA PHE A 146 -14.85 4.31 15.77
C PHE A 146 -15.70 4.74 16.97
N VAL A 147 -17.02 4.64 16.90
CA VAL A 147 -17.90 5.07 17.99
C VAL A 147 -17.74 4.17 19.22
N VAL A 148 -17.78 2.85 19.05
CA VAL A 148 -17.66 1.88 20.16
C VAL A 148 -16.28 1.94 20.83
N MET A 149 -15.23 2.26 20.05
CA MET A 149 -13.86 2.35 20.55
C MET A 149 -13.47 3.77 21.02
N ASP A 150 -14.42 4.70 21.13
CA ASP A 150 -14.20 6.10 21.52
C ASP A 150 -13.14 6.81 20.67
N ALA A 151 -13.31 6.72 19.35
CA ALA A 151 -12.34 7.13 18.36
C ALA A 151 -12.98 7.83 17.13
N ASP A 152 -14.26 8.21 17.19
CA ASP A 152 -15.00 8.90 16.11
C ASP A 152 -14.65 10.39 16.07
N ASN A 153 -13.41 10.71 15.66
CA ASN A 153 -12.91 12.06 15.47
C ASN A 153 -12.09 12.19 14.16
N ASP A 154 -11.86 13.43 13.71
CA ASP A 154 -11.20 13.72 12.43
C ASP A 154 -9.75 13.21 12.37
N GLU A 155 -9.03 13.34 13.48
CA GLU A 155 -7.64 12.91 13.60
C GLU A 155 -7.54 11.38 13.38
N MET A 156 -8.34 10.58 14.07
CA MET A 156 -8.37 9.12 13.92
C MET A 156 -8.91 8.69 12.55
N ARG A 157 -9.89 9.42 12.00
CA ARG A 157 -10.46 9.14 10.67
C ARG A 157 -9.43 9.36 9.56
N ARG A 158 -8.54 10.35 9.72
CA ARG A 158 -7.49 10.68 8.75
C ARG A 158 -6.18 9.92 9.01
N ALA A 159 -6.07 9.21 10.11
CA ALA A 159 -4.89 8.42 10.44
C ALA A 159 -4.59 7.37 9.37
N ALA A 160 -3.30 7.13 9.13
CA ALA A 160 -2.86 5.98 8.34
C ALA A 160 -3.34 4.69 9.02
N GLN A 161 -3.88 3.75 8.26
CA GLN A 161 -4.31 2.47 8.79
C GLN A 161 -3.10 1.55 8.97
N VAL A 162 -2.96 0.97 10.16
CA VAL A 162 -1.93 -0.01 10.49
C VAL A 162 -2.39 -1.39 10.05
N CYS A 163 -1.67 -2.02 9.11
CA CYS A 163 -1.93 -3.38 8.66
C CYS A 163 -1.67 -4.39 9.78
N ALA A 164 -2.60 -5.31 10.06
CA ALA A 164 -2.48 -6.29 11.15
C ALA A 164 -1.68 -7.55 10.77
N GLY A 165 -0.49 -7.35 10.20
CA GLY A 165 0.44 -8.41 9.78
C GLY A 165 1.64 -7.87 8.97
N PRO A 166 2.90 -8.24 9.28
CA PRO A 166 3.32 -9.18 10.32
C PRO A 166 3.27 -8.61 11.74
N LEU A 167 3.10 -9.47 12.74
CA LEU A 167 2.96 -9.09 14.14
C LEU A 167 4.05 -9.73 15.00
N LEU A 168 4.64 -8.97 15.91
CA LEU A 168 5.68 -9.45 16.82
C LEU A 168 5.30 -9.10 18.25
N PHE A 169 5.24 -10.09 19.14
CA PHE A 169 4.89 -9.88 20.55
C PHE A 169 5.85 -10.65 21.44
N MET A 170 6.45 -9.98 22.42
CA MET A 170 7.17 -10.61 23.53
C MET A 170 6.39 -10.37 24.82
N PRO A 171 6.44 -11.28 25.82
CA PRO A 171 5.69 -11.10 27.05
C PRO A 171 6.07 -9.82 27.79
N SER A 172 5.09 -8.94 27.96
CA SER A 172 5.14 -7.73 28.75
C SER A 172 3.73 -7.31 29.14
N LYS A 173 3.58 -6.42 30.13
CA LYS A 173 2.26 -5.89 30.48
C LYS A 173 1.58 -5.23 29.26
N ALA A 174 2.32 -4.42 28.51
CA ALA A 174 1.79 -3.71 27.35
C ALA A 174 1.32 -4.65 26.23
N SER A 175 2.07 -5.73 25.96
CA SER A 175 1.67 -6.73 24.95
C SER A 175 0.40 -7.47 25.33
N PHE A 176 0.25 -7.85 26.60
CA PHE A 176 -0.94 -8.56 27.08
C PHE A 176 -2.15 -7.64 27.06
N ASP A 177 -2.03 -6.43 27.61
CA ASP A 177 -3.12 -5.44 27.62
C ASP A 177 -3.60 -5.13 26.19
N PHE A 178 -2.67 -4.98 25.23
CA PHE A 178 -3.02 -4.72 23.83
C PHE A 178 -3.79 -5.88 23.20
N LEU A 179 -3.29 -7.12 23.33
CA LEU A 179 -3.92 -8.31 22.75
C LEU A 179 -5.28 -8.61 23.39
N GLU A 180 -5.42 -8.40 24.70
CA GLU A 180 -6.68 -8.60 25.42
C GLU A 180 -7.74 -7.57 25.00
N ARG A 181 -7.37 -6.29 24.89
CA ARG A 181 -8.27 -5.25 24.37
C ARG A 181 -8.64 -5.50 22.91
N TRP A 182 -7.67 -5.90 22.08
CA TRP A 182 -7.94 -6.21 20.67
C TRP A 182 -8.92 -7.37 20.55
N LEU A 183 -8.71 -8.44 21.32
CA LEU A 183 -9.64 -9.56 21.38
C LEU A 183 -11.04 -9.11 21.82
N GLU A 184 -11.14 -8.32 22.88
CA GLU A 184 -12.41 -7.87 23.44
C GLU A 184 -13.23 -7.06 22.42
N TYR A 185 -12.64 -6.08 21.75
CA TYR A 185 -13.35 -5.31 20.72
C TYR A 185 -13.73 -6.16 19.50
N CYS A 186 -12.90 -7.14 19.13
CA CYS A 186 -13.23 -8.07 18.04
C CYS A 186 -14.45 -8.95 18.38
N ARG A 187 -14.81 -9.14 19.66
CA ARG A 187 -16.01 -9.90 20.04
C ARG A 187 -17.31 -9.14 19.83
N ASP A 188 -17.27 -7.82 19.64
CA ASP A 188 -18.46 -7.02 19.34
C ASP A 188 -18.78 -7.10 17.83
N PRO A 189 -19.93 -7.68 17.43
CA PRO A 189 -20.27 -7.80 16.01
C PRO A 189 -20.49 -6.44 15.34
N ARG A 190 -20.87 -5.41 16.10
CA ARG A 190 -20.98 -4.03 15.61
C ARG A 190 -19.64 -3.43 15.28
N VAL A 191 -18.56 -3.92 15.87
CA VAL A 191 -17.20 -3.47 15.57
C VAL A 191 -16.59 -4.33 14.48
N LEU A 192 -16.67 -5.65 14.59
CA LEU A 192 -15.88 -6.55 13.76
C LEU A 192 -16.51 -6.86 12.40
N THR A 193 -17.84 -7.08 12.34
CA THR A 193 -18.49 -7.67 11.16
C THR A 193 -18.85 -6.64 10.07
N ASP A 194 -19.29 -7.15 8.93
CA ASP A 194 -19.90 -6.36 7.83
C ASP A 194 -21.33 -5.87 8.13
N GLN A 195 -21.85 -5.99 9.36
CA GLN A 195 -23.13 -5.35 9.68
C GLN A 195 -23.05 -3.84 9.37
N PRO A 196 -24.11 -3.24 8.80
CA PRO A 196 -24.18 -1.80 8.56
C PRO A 196 -23.94 -1.00 9.85
N ASP A 197 -23.52 0.25 9.71
CA ASP A 197 -23.44 1.17 10.86
C ASP A 197 -24.85 1.45 11.40
N GLU A 198 -25.03 1.28 12.71
CA GLU A 198 -26.31 1.45 13.42
C GLU A 198 -26.28 2.64 14.39
N LEU A 199 -25.09 3.06 14.85
CA LEU A 199 -24.95 4.10 15.87
C LEU A 199 -24.93 5.50 15.25
N LYS A 200 -24.32 5.65 14.07
CA LYS A 200 -24.23 6.91 13.32
C LYS A 200 -24.19 6.64 11.81
N PRO A 201 -24.57 7.61 10.96
CA PRO A 201 -24.46 7.46 9.52
C PRO A 201 -23.03 7.15 9.08
N THR A 202 -22.88 6.14 8.21
CA THR A 202 -21.60 5.78 7.59
C THR A 202 -20.92 7.00 6.99
N HIS A 203 -19.61 7.08 7.15
CA HIS A 203 -18.85 8.20 6.62
C HIS A 203 -18.84 8.18 5.07
N PRO A 204 -18.95 9.34 4.40
CA PRO A 204 -18.98 9.40 2.92
C PRO A 204 -17.76 8.79 2.23
N GLN A 205 -16.57 8.86 2.85
CA GLN A 205 -15.35 8.26 2.31
C GLN A 205 -15.17 6.77 2.61
N PHE A 206 -16.07 6.13 3.38
CA PHE A 206 -15.96 4.71 3.70
C PHE A 206 -16.09 3.84 2.43
N ARG A 207 -15.16 2.90 2.26
CA ARG A 207 -15.07 2.02 1.09
C ARG A 207 -15.33 0.56 1.43
N ASP A 208 -14.70 0.05 2.48
CA ASP A 208 -14.78 -1.36 2.91
C ASP A 208 -14.27 -1.49 4.35
N HIS A 209 -14.78 -2.43 5.14
CA HIS A 209 -14.29 -2.62 6.51
C HIS A 209 -13.09 -3.58 6.53
N ARG A 210 -12.04 -3.23 7.27
CA ARG A 210 -10.86 -4.11 7.47
C ARG A 210 -10.90 -4.93 8.75
N HIS A 211 -12.05 -4.98 9.44
CA HIS A 211 -12.33 -5.97 10.49
C HIS A 211 -11.28 -5.92 11.62
N ASP A 212 -10.58 -7.03 11.90
CA ASP A 212 -9.57 -7.09 12.97
C ASP A 212 -8.46 -6.05 12.78
N GLN A 213 -8.11 -5.74 11.53
CA GLN A 213 -7.14 -4.69 11.20
C GLN A 213 -7.65 -3.30 11.56
N SER A 214 -8.94 -3.00 11.39
CA SER A 214 -9.52 -1.73 11.85
C SER A 214 -9.39 -1.59 13.37
N VAL A 215 -9.70 -2.65 14.11
CA VAL A 215 -9.62 -2.66 15.57
C VAL A 215 -8.18 -2.50 16.05
N GLY A 216 -7.26 -3.30 15.49
CA GLY A 216 -5.84 -3.25 15.82
C GLY A 216 -5.22 -1.88 15.50
N SER A 217 -5.64 -1.26 14.39
CA SER A 217 -5.17 0.06 13.98
C SER A 217 -5.67 1.18 14.90
N ILE A 218 -6.95 1.21 15.27
CA ILE A 218 -7.47 2.18 16.26
C ILE A 218 -6.72 2.05 17.58
N LEU A 219 -6.58 0.81 18.08
CA LEU A 219 -5.84 0.55 19.32
C LEU A 219 -4.38 0.96 19.22
N ALA A 220 -3.71 0.70 18.09
CA ALA A 220 -2.32 1.04 17.89
C ALA A 220 -2.09 2.55 18.03
N HIS A 221 -2.99 3.36 17.47
CA HIS A 221 -2.94 4.81 17.59
C HIS A 221 -3.31 5.32 18.99
N GLN A 222 -4.33 4.75 19.63
CA GLN A 222 -4.73 5.14 21.00
C GLN A 222 -3.68 4.80 22.06
N THR A 223 -2.92 3.71 21.87
CA THR A 223 -1.99 3.19 22.88
C THR A 223 -0.53 3.54 22.62
N GLY A 224 -0.22 4.17 21.48
CA GLY A 224 1.16 4.39 21.07
C GLY A 224 1.91 3.08 20.77
N ALA A 225 1.22 2.07 20.25
CA ALA A 225 1.85 0.81 19.85
C ALA A 225 2.91 1.07 18.77
N HIS A 226 4.02 0.32 18.81
CA HIS A 226 5.03 0.42 17.76
C HIS A 226 4.56 -0.32 16.50
N TYR A 227 4.82 0.24 15.34
CA TYR A 227 4.60 -0.39 14.04
C TYR A 227 5.62 0.12 13.03
N PHE A 228 5.85 -0.65 11.96
CA PHE A 228 6.77 -0.26 10.90
C PHE A 228 6.18 0.85 10.03
N ASP A 229 6.98 1.85 9.67
CA ASP A 229 6.60 2.90 8.74
C ASP A 229 7.25 2.69 7.37
N PHE A 230 6.45 2.25 6.39
CA PHE A 230 6.87 2.14 5.00
C PHE A 230 6.25 3.23 4.11
N SER A 231 5.70 4.28 4.72
CA SER A 231 5.20 5.47 4.03
C SER A 231 6.34 6.38 3.58
N ASN A 232 6.00 7.45 2.86
CA ASN A 232 6.96 8.46 2.40
C ASN A 232 7.71 9.16 3.54
N ALA A 233 7.14 9.19 4.75
CA ALA A 233 7.78 9.75 5.93
C ALA A 233 8.73 8.76 6.64
N GLY A 234 8.64 7.47 6.31
CA GLY A 234 9.42 6.39 6.92
C GLY A 234 10.39 5.73 5.95
N ALA A 235 10.51 4.41 6.05
CA ALA A 235 11.52 3.60 5.39
C ALA A 235 11.19 3.27 3.93
N VAL A 236 10.42 4.09 3.21
CA VAL A 236 9.99 3.83 1.83
C VAL A 236 11.17 3.52 0.90
N ASN A 237 12.30 4.22 1.04
CA ASN A 237 13.48 4.01 0.19
C ASN A 237 14.15 2.66 0.45
N ALA A 238 14.25 2.24 1.71
CA ALA A 238 14.78 0.92 2.08
C ALA A 238 13.83 -0.18 1.60
N SER A 239 12.52 0.03 1.80
CA SER A 239 11.44 -0.79 1.28
C SER A 239 11.54 -0.99 -0.23
N GLU A 240 11.67 0.09 -1.00
CA GLU A 240 11.78 0.04 -2.46
C GLU A 240 13.09 -0.62 -2.91
N SER A 241 14.20 -0.39 -2.21
CA SER A 241 15.47 -1.07 -2.49
C SER A 241 15.35 -2.58 -2.32
N VAL A 242 14.65 -3.06 -1.29
CA VAL A 242 14.40 -4.49 -1.08
C VAL A 242 13.44 -5.02 -2.15
N ARG A 243 12.38 -4.27 -2.46
CA ARG A 243 11.40 -4.63 -3.51
C ARG A 243 12.04 -4.80 -4.88
N GLN A 244 12.91 -3.88 -5.28
CA GLN A 244 13.59 -3.95 -6.58
C GLN A 244 14.45 -5.21 -6.75
N ARG A 245 15.07 -5.68 -5.66
CA ARG A 245 15.88 -6.92 -5.65
C ARG A 245 15.03 -8.18 -5.55
N ASN A 246 13.79 -8.06 -5.07
CA ASN A 246 12.87 -9.18 -4.82
C ASN A 246 11.55 -9.00 -5.59
N ARG A 247 11.63 -8.51 -6.83
CA ARG A 247 10.45 -8.19 -7.66
C ARG A 247 9.50 -9.37 -7.94
N HIS A 248 9.97 -10.59 -7.73
CA HIS A 248 9.18 -11.82 -7.85
C HIS A 248 8.29 -12.09 -6.63
N VAL A 249 8.49 -11.37 -5.53
CA VAL A 249 7.75 -11.55 -4.28
C VAL A 249 6.58 -10.56 -4.22
N PRO A 250 5.34 -11.02 -4.30
CA PRO A 250 4.19 -10.14 -4.18
C PRO A 250 4.08 -9.58 -2.75
N ARG A 251 3.79 -8.28 -2.63
CA ARG A 251 3.48 -7.59 -1.36
C ARG A 251 4.43 -7.94 -0.21
N LEU A 252 5.74 -7.90 -0.45
CA LEU A 252 6.78 -8.31 0.52
C LEU A 252 6.65 -7.68 1.92
N HIS A 253 6.01 -6.52 2.06
CA HIS A 253 5.78 -5.86 3.35
C HIS A 253 4.88 -6.66 4.30
N THR A 254 4.06 -7.56 3.76
CA THR A 254 3.20 -8.46 4.55
C THR A 254 3.95 -9.70 5.03
N HIS A 255 5.27 -9.77 4.84
CA HIS A 255 6.08 -10.94 5.16
C HIS A 255 7.24 -10.56 6.07
N ILE A 256 7.26 -11.11 7.30
CA ILE A 256 8.23 -10.72 8.33
C ILE A 256 9.71 -10.89 7.92
N GLY A 257 10.03 -11.94 7.15
CA GLY A 257 11.37 -12.12 6.56
C GLY A 257 11.84 -10.93 5.72
N TYR A 258 10.98 -10.39 4.86
CA TYR A 258 11.33 -9.22 4.02
C TYR A 258 11.24 -7.91 4.79
N VAL A 259 10.30 -7.77 5.73
CA VAL A 259 10.28 -6.65 6.69
C VAL A 259 11.60 -6.56 7.45
N SER A 260 12.17 -7.70 7.88
CA SER A 260 13.49 -7.72 8.51
C SER A 260 14.62 -7.32 7.56
N LEU A 261 14.53 -7.62 6.25
CA LEU A 261 15.50 -7.13 5.26
C LEU A 261 15.38 -5.61 5.05
N ILE A 262 14.15 -5.08 5.08
CA ILE A 262 13.90 -3.63 5.05
C ILE A 262 14.51 -2.98 6.28
N ALA A 263 14.27 -3.57 7.46
CA ALA A 263 14.82 -3.07 8.72
C ALA A 263 16.34 -3.00 8.69
N ALA A 264 17.00 -4.09 8.25
CA ALA A 264 18.45 -4.12 8.11
C ALA A 264 18.97 -3.10 7.08
N ARG A 265 18.17 -2.74 6.08
CA ARG A 265 18.54 -1.74 5.06
C ARG A 265 18.29 -0.31 5.51
N ALA A 266 17.35 -0.09 6.43
CA ALA A 266 16.95 1.23 6.92
C ALA A 266 17.86 1.76 8.04
N LEU A 267 18.64 0.88 8.68
CA LEU A 267 19.50 1.22 9.81
C LEU A 267 20.98 1.20 9.40
N PRO A 268 21.88 1.84 10.19
CA PRO A 268 23.32 1.70 10.02
C PRO A 268 23.77 0.22 10.04
N ASP A 269 24.77 -0.12 9.22
CA ASP A 269 25.23 -1.51 9.04
C ASP A 269 25.73 -2.15 10.36
N ASP A 270 26.24 -1.33 11.28
CA ASP A 270 26.75 -1.73 12.59
C ASP A 270 25.72 -1.63 13.72
N PHE A 271 24.48 -1.20 13.44
CA PHE A 271 23.45 -0.93 14.47
C PHE A 271 23.28 -2.09 15.46
N PHE A 272 23.07 -3.31 14.96
CA PHE A 272 22.89 -4.49 15.81
C PHE A 272 24.18 -5.04 16.43
N ALA A 273 25.35 -4.53 16.03
CA ALA A 273 26.65 -4.92 16.57
C ALA A 273 27.11 -4.00 17.71
N ARG A 274 26.63 -2.76 17.75
CA ARG A 274 26.96 -1.77 18.78
C ARG A 274 26.29 -2.10 20.12
N ALA A 275 27.07 -2.01 21.20
CA ALA A 275 26.57 -2.20 22.56
C ALA A 275 25.71 -1.01 23.04
N ASP A 276 25.95 0.18 22.49
CA ASP A 276 25.31 1.46 22.82
C ASP A 276 24.18 1.85 21.85
N ALA A 277 23.79 0.95 20.92
CA ALA A 277 22.71 1.21 19.98
C ALA A 277 21.40 1.55 20.69
N HIS A 278 20.79 2.68 20.32
CA HIS A 278 19.57 3.16 20.95
C HIS A 278 18.36 3.01 20.02
N ILE A 279 17.22 2.58 20.55
CA ILE A 279 16.02 2.31 19.74
C ILE A 279 15.55 3.54 18.94
N ASN A 280 15.74 4.75 19.47
CA ASN A 280 15.43 6.01 18.79
C ASN A 280 16.16 6.21 17.45
N GLU A 281 17.26 5.52 17.18
CA GLU A 281 17.90 5.56 15.85
C GLU A 281 17.05 4.85 14.79
N ALA A 282 16.11 4.00 15.21
CA ALA A 282 15.15 3.33 14.33
C ALA A 282 13.90 4.15 14.00
N ARG A 283 13.84 5.44 14.35
CA ARG A 283 12.76 6.37 13.98
C ARG A 283 12.43 6.43 12.47
N PRO A 284 13.39 6.26 11.53
CA PRO A 284 13.04 6.19 10.11
C PRO A 284 12.22 4.94 9.74
N LEU A 285 12.12 3.95 10.62
CA LEU A 285 11.51 2.65 10.36
C LEU A 285 10.37 2.33 11.31
N LEU A 286 10.41 2.79 12.56
CA LEU A 286 9.43 2.50 13.60
C LEU A 286 8.80 3.79 14.13
N ARG A 287 7.50 3.69 14.44
CA ARG A 287 6.71 4.78 15.04
C ARG A 287 6.52 4.59 16.53
N ASN A 288 6.13 5.69 17.17
CA ASN A 288 5.80 5.80 18.58
C ASN A 288 6.99 5.49 19.48
N LEU A 289 8.20 5.85 19.06
CA LEU A 289 9.41 5.67 19.88
C LEU A 289 9.57 6.76 20.94
N THR A 290 8.84 7.87 20.78
CA THR A 290 8.74 8.97 21.76
C THR A 290 7.27 9.27 22.04
N PRO A 291 6.88 9.65 23.27
CA PRO A 291 5.49 9.93 23.62
C PRO A 291 4.82 10.99 22.74
N ASP A 292 5.57 11.99 22.28
CA ASP A 292 5.05 13.14 21.54
C ASP A 292 5.13 12.96 20.01
N GLU A 293 5.33 11.74 19.53
CA GLU A 293 5.37 11.49 18.09
C GLU A 293 3.97 11.64 17.49
N PRO A 294 3.75 12.57 16.52
CA PRO A 294 2.41 12.84 16.01
C PRO A 294 1.87 11.66 15.22
N MET A 295 0.55 11.47 15.23
CA MET A 295 -0.07 10.43 14.42
C MET A 295 0.12 10.74 12.92
N PRO A 296 0.47 9.74 12.08
CA PRO A 296 0.57 9.96 10.64
C PRO A 296 -0.82 10.19 10.05
N LEU A 297 -1.08 11.41 9.56
CA LEU A 297 -2.35 11.81 8.97
C LEU A 297 -2.28 11.93 7.45
N HIS A 298 -3.33 11.49 6.78
CA HIS A 298 -3.55 11.76 5.37
C HIS A 298 -4.27 13.09 5.16
N ALA A 299 -4.04 13.70 4.00
CA ALA A 299 -4.83 14.84 3.54
C ALA A 299 -6.29 14.41 3.40
N GLU A 300 -7.20 15.34 3.69
CA GLU A 300 -8.61 15.10 3.44
C GLU A 300 -8.86 15.10 1.92
N THR A 301 -9.56 14.07 1.44
CA THR A 301 -9.93 13.93 0.03
C THR A 301 -11.44 13.86 -0.07
N THR A 302 -12.02 14.62 -0.99
CA THR A 302 -13.45 14.52 -1.31
C THR A 302 -13.74 13.12 -1.89
N PRO A 303 -14.73 12.38 -1.38
CA PRO A 303 -15.07 11.06 -1.89
C PRO A 303 -15.48 11.10 -3.37
N ASP A 304 -15.12 10.06 -4.11
CA ASP A 304 -15.46 9.88 -5.52
C ASP A 304 -16.98 9.99 -5.79
N SER A 305 -17.81 9.44 -4.90
CA SER A 305 -19.28 9.52 -5.00
C SER A 305 -19.82 10.95 -4.90
N VAL A 306 -19.23 11.75 -4.01
CA VAL A 306 -19.58 13.16 -3.85
C VAL A 306 -19.14 13.96 -5.08
N LEU A 307 -17.93 13.69 -5.58
CA LEU A 307 -17.43 14.32 -6.82
C LEU A 307 -18.29 13.96 -8.03
N GLU A 308 -18.76 12.72 -8.13
CA GLU A 308 -19.64 12.25 -9.21
C GLU A 308 -21.03 12.90 -9.17
N GLU A 309 -21.62 13.03 -7.98
CA GLU A 309 -22.90 13.74 -7.80
C GLU A 309 -22.76 15.22 -8.16
N GLN A 310 -21.72 15.89 -7.65
CA GLN A 310 -21.40 17.28 -7.99
C GLN A 310 -21.20 17.45 -9.49
N LEU A 311 -20.45 16.56 -10.14
CA LEU A 311 -20.24 16.59 -11.59
C LEU A 311 -21.55 16.41 -12.34
N THR A 312 -22.43 15.50 -11.93
CA THR A 312 -23.71 15.29 -12.59
C THR A 312 -24.55 16.57 -12.58
N GLN A 313 -24.57 17.30 -11.45
CA GLN A 313 -25.26 18.57 -11.32
C GLN A 313 -24.61 19.69 -12.18
N ILE A 314 -23.28 19.80 -12.13
CA ILE A 314 -22.51 20.80 -12.89
C ILE A 314 -22.68 20.57 -14.40
N MET A 315 -22.67 19.31 -14.84
CA MET A 315 -22.82 18.96 -16.25
C MET A 315 -24.23 19.24 -16.78
N ALA A 316 -25.25 19.26 -15.91
CA ALA A 316 -26.63 19.61 -16.27
C ALA A 316 -26.88 21.14 -16.32
N THR A 317 -26.01 21.96 -15.72
CA THR A 317 -26.22 23.41 -15.58
C THR A 317 -25.13 24.21 -16.31
N PRO A 318 -25.49 25.04 -17.31
CA PRO A 318 -24.49 25.83 -18.03
C PRO A 318 -23.76 26.85 -17.14
N GLY A 319 -22.43 26.78 -17.11
CA GLY A 319 -21.57 27.83 -16.55
C GLY A 319 -21.01 27.58 -15.14
N ASP A 320 -21.35 26.47 -14.48
CA ASP A 320 -20.74 26.11 -13.20
C ASP A 320 -19.27 25.68 -13.37
N ARG A 321 -18.40 26.16 -12.48
CA ARG A 321 -16.98 25.80 -12.50
C ARG A 321 -16.75 24.53 -11.69
N ILE A 322 -15.96 23.62 -12.25
CA ILE A 322 -15.43 22.49 -11.51
C ILE A 322 -14.15 22.90 -10.74
N ALA A 323 -13.92 22.26 -9.59
CA ALA A 323 -12.62 22.26 -8.92
C ALA A 323 -11.63 21.26 -9.57
N PRO A 324 -10.31 21.42 -9.35
CA PRO A 324 -9.28 20.47 -9.81
C PRO A 324 -9.54 19.00 -9.42
N ASP A 325 -10.15 18.76 -8.27
CA ASP A 325 -10.45 17.40 -7.81
C ASP A 325 -11.48 16.68 -8.68
N HIS A 326 -12.43 17.41 -9.27
CA HIS A 326 -13.36 16.83 -10.25
C HIS A 326 -12.63 16.38 -11.52
N LEU A 327 -11.69 17.17 -12.03
CA LEU A 327 -10.87 16.76 -13.19
C LEU A 327 -10.05 15.51 -12.86
N ARG A 328 -9.40 15.49 -11.69
CA ARG A 328 -8.64 14.34 -11.22
C ARG A 328 -9.52 13.10 -11.11
N PHE A 329 -10.74 13.23 -10.60
CA PHE A 329 -11.72 12.15 -10.55
C PHE A 329 -12.13 11.67 -11.96
N LEU A 330 -12.40 12.57 -12.91
CA LEU A 330 -12.80 12.20 -14.27
C LEU A 330 -11.72 11.40 -14.99
N ILE A 331 -10.45 11.76 -14.83
CA ILE A 331 -9.32 11.14 -15.52
C ILE A 331 -8.78 9.88 -14.82
N THR A 332 -9.15 9.58 -13.56
CA THR A 332 -8.69 8.34 -12.90
C THR A 332 -9.09 7.08 -13.66
N ALA A 333 -10.21 7.12 -14.39
CA ALA A 333 -10.67 6.04 -15.25
C ALA A 333 -9.82 5.86 -16.52
N ASN A 334 -9.06 6.88 -16.93
CA ASN A 334 -8.16 6.81 -18.08
C ASN A 334 -6.75 6.45 -17.63
N ARG A 335 -6.36 5.19 -17.81
CA ARG A 335 -5.04 4.67 -17.37
C ARG A 335 -3.86 5.38 -18.02
N ILE A 336 -3.99 5.82 -19.27
CA ILE A 336 -2.92 6.49 -20.02
C ILE A 336 -2.71 7.88 -19.42
N THR A 337 -3.76 8.71 -19.36
CA THR A 337 -3.69 10.07 -18.80
C THR A 337 -3.27 10.04 -17.33
N ASN A 338 -3.83 9.14 -16.53
CA ASN A 338 -3.48 9.03 -15.11
C ASN A 338 -1.99 8.67 -14.89
N SER A 339 -1.44 7.77 -15.73
CA SER A 339 -0.01 7.42 -15.67
C SER A 339 0.90 8.59 -16.06
N ARG A 340 0.49 9.42 -17.02
CA ARG A 340 1.22 10.63 -17.43
C ARG A 340 1.25 11.67 -16.32
N LEU A 341 0.10 11.93 -15.68
CA LEU A 341 -0.01 12.86 -14.55
C LEU A 341 0.79 12.42 -13.32
N HIS A 342 0.91 11.11 -13.09
CA HIS A 342 1.80 10.61 -12.06
C HIS A 342 3.28 10.99 -12.31
N GLY A 343 3.69 11.13 -13.58
CA GLY A 343 4.98 11.70 -13.96
C GLY A 343 5.08 13.19 -13.66
N LEU A 344 4.04 13.95 -13.99
CA LEU A 344 3.97 15.41 -13.76
C LEU A 344 4.18 15.78 -12.28
N HIS A 345 3.52 15.09 -11.35
CA HIS A 345 3.69 15.32 -9.90
C HIS A 345 5.12 15.14 -9.39
N LYS A 346 5.98 14.40 -10.11
CA LYS A 346 7.38 14.20 -9.72
C LYS A 346 8.30 15.34 -10.17
N ILE A 347 7.86 16.11 -11.15
CA ILE A 347 8.67 17.13 -11.83
C ILE A 347 8.28 18.53 -11.35
N ALA A 348 6.99 18.76 -11.05
CA ALA A 348 6.49 20.04 -10.58
C ALA A 348 5.72 19.85 -9.25
N PRO A 349 6.26 20.37 -8.12
CA PRO A 349 5.60 20.26 -6.81
C PRO A 349 4.38 21.19 -6.69
N ASP A 350 4.31 22.27 -7.47
CA ASP A 350 3.14 23.14 -7.58
C ASP A 350 2.53 23.04 -8.99
N LEU A 351 1.31 22.52 -9.04
CA LEU A 351 0.52 22.37 -10.27
C LEU A 351 -0.67 23.34 -10.31
N GLY A 352 -0.69 24.38 -9.49
CA GLY A 352 -1.82 25.33 -9.42
C GLY A 352 -2.19 25.92 -10.78
N ASP A 353 -1.19 26.42 -11.52
CA ASP A 353 -1.44 26.98 -12.86
C ASP A 353 -1.87 25.93 -13.88
N PHE A 354 -1.27 24.74 -13.81
CA PHE A 354 -1.64 23.60 -14.66
C PHE A 354 -3.12 23.23 -14.49
N TRP A 355 -3.55 23.02 -13.24
CA TRP A 355 -4.93 22.64 -12.95
C TRP A 355 -5.91 23.77 -13.26
N ARG A 356 -5.52 25.04 -13.05
CA ARG A 356 -6.32 26.20 -13.47
C ARG A 356 -6.58 26.18 -14.97
N LYS A 357 -5.54 26.02 -15.79
CA LYS A 357 -5.67 25.96 -17.27
C LYS A 357 -6.53 24.77 -17.72
N ALA A 358 -6.39 23.62 -17.06
CA ALA A 358 -7.22 22.45 -17.36
C ALA A 358 -8.69 22.73 -17.02
N VAL A 359 -8.97 23.26 -15.83
CA VAL A 359 -10.34 23.63 -15.41
C VAL A 359 -10.95 24.65 -16.38
N ASP A 360 -10.21 25.68 -16.75
CA ASP A 360 -10.70 26.71 -17.67
C ASP A 360 -11.02 26.15 -19.05
N HIS A 361 -10.18 25.25 -19.58
CA HIS A 361 -10.43 24.57 -20.85
C HIS A 361 -11.66 23.67 -20.78
N PHE A 362 -11.80 22.89 -19.71
CA PHE A 362 -12.94 22.02 -19.48
C PHE A 362 -14.25 22.83 -19.43
N THR A 363 -14.30 23.88 -18.60
CA THR A 363 -15.48 24.73 -18.45
C THR A 363 -15.85 25.43 -19.77
N ALA A 364 -14.86 25.85 -20.56
CA ALA A 364 -15.13 26.42 -21.88
C ALA A 364 -15.71 25.38 -22.86
N ALA A 365 -15.24 24.13 -22.80
CA ALA A 365 -15.74 23.06 -23.65
C ALA A 365 -17.15 22.62 -23.28
N THR A 366 -17.47 22.48 -21.99
CA THR A 366 -18.83 22.16 -21.54
C THR A 366 -19.82 23.25 -21.89
N ARG A 367 -19.45 24.53 -21.71
CA ARG A 367 -20.28 25.67 -22.14
C ARG A 367 -20.62 25.62 -23.62
N ARG A 368 -19.65 25.31 -24.49
CA ARG A 368 -19.91 25.19 -25.94
C ARG A 368 -20.95 24.11 -26.24
N LEU A 369 -20.86 22.96 -25.59
CA LEU A 369 -21.85 21.89 -25.76
C LEU A 369 -23.26 22.34 -25.34
N HIS A 370 -23.38 23.07 -24.23
CA HIS A 370 -24.66 23.64 -23.80
C HIS A 370 -25.19 24.70 -24.77
N ASP A 371 -24.32 25.59 -25.27
CA ASP A 371 -24.67 26.61 -26.27
C ASP A 371 -25.16 25.94 -27.59
N GLU A 372 -24.67 24.75 -27.89
CA GLU A 372 -25.09 23.90 -29.02
C GLU A 372 -26.35 23.06 -28.71
N GLY A 373 -26.91 23.16 -27.49
CA GLY A 373 -28.12 22.46 -27.06
C GLY A 373 -27.90 21.00 -26.62
N ALA A 374 -26.66 20.59 -26.38
CA ALA A 374 -26.33 19.28 -25.83
C ALA A 374 -26.35 19.27 -24.30
N GLU A 375 -26.72 18.14 -23.72
CA GLU A 375 -26.64 17.87 -22.27
C GLU A 375 -25.58 16.78 -22.02
N PRO A 376 -24.29 17.15 -21.93
CA PRO A 376 -23.20 16.18 -21.86
C PRO A 376 -23.23 15.40 -20.54
N GLY A 377 -23.36 14.07 -20.63
CA GLY A 377 -23.27 13.19 -19.46
C GLY A 377 -21.83 12.91 -19.02
N LEU A 378 -21.68 12.05 -18.00
CA LEU A 378 -20.38 11.67 -17.44
C LEU A 378 -19.36 11.09 -18.47
N PRO A 379 -19.75 10.27 -19.47
CA PRO A 379 -18.81 9.80 -20.49
C PRO A 379 -18.17 10.95 -21.28
N GLU A 380 -18.97 11.97 -21.60
CA GLU A 380 -18.51 13.14 -22.32
C GLU A 380 -17.63 14.03 -21.43
N ALA A 381 -17.99 14.19 -20.15
CA ALA A 381 -17.12 14.82 -19.16
C ALA A 381 -15.75 14.14 -19.08
N ARG A 382 -15.68 12.81 -19.10
CA ARG A 382 -14.38 12.09 -19.09
C ARG A 382 -13.56 12.37 -20.34
N ARG A 383 -14.19 12.43 -21.51
CA ARG A 383 -13.53 12.82 -22.78
C ARG A 383 -12.95 14.23 -22.69
N LEU A 384 -13.78 15.20 -22.29
CA LEU A 384 -13.38 16.60 -22.13
C LEU A 384 -12.28 16.79 -21.08
N ALA A 385 -12.26 15.97 -20.01
CA ALA A 385 -11.21 16.04 -18.99
C ALA A 385 -9.84 15.62 -19.53
N VAL A 386 -9.78 14.59 -20.38
CA VAL A 386 -8.54 14.19 -21.07
C VAL A 386 -8.05 15.31 -21.99
N GLU A 387 -8.94 15.93 -22.75
CA GLU A 387 -8.62 17.07 -23.63
C GLU A 387 -8.12 18.28 -22.85
N ALA A 388 -8.77 18.61 -21.74
CA ALA A 388 -8.39 19.68 -20.83
C ALA A 388 -6.98 19.47 -20.26
N VAL A 389 -6.65 18.24 -19.85
CA VAL A 389 -5.31 17.87 -19.37
C VAL A 389 -4.27 18.04 -20.48
N ARG A 390 -4.51 17.50 -21.69
CA ARG A 390 -3.60 17.67 -22.83
C ARG A 390 -3.39 19.15 -23.19
N HIS A 391 -4.46 19.94 -23.17
CA HIS A 391 -4.40 21.38 -23.43
C HIS A 391 -3.55 22.10 -22.37
N ALA A 392 -3.75 21.77 -21.08
CA ALA A 392 -2.93 22.32 -20.01
C ALA A 392 -1.46 21.95 -20.18
N GLU A 393 -1.13 20.68 -20.46
CA GLU A 393 0.24 20.21 -20.69
C GLU A 393 0.93 20.94 -21.84
N ALA A 394 0.21 21.27 -22.91
CA ALA A 394 0.76 22.01 -24.05
C ALA A 394 1.28 23.41 -23.69
N ASN A 395 0.85 23.97 -22.55
CA ASN A 395 1.36 25.25 -22.03
C ASN A 395 2.69 25.10 -21.27
N PHE A 396 3.17 23.87 -21.03
CA PHE A 396 4.40 23.58 -20.27
C PHE A 396 5.33 22.64 -21.06
N PRO A 397 5.89 23.10 -22.20
CA PRO A 397 6.69 22.25 -23.09
C PRO A 397 7.94 21.68 -22.40
N GLU A 398 8.53 22.42 -21.45
CA GLU A 398 9.70 21.95 -20.68
C GLU A 398 9.36 20.74 -19.79
N TRP A 399 8.12 20.65 -19.29
CA TRP A 399 7.71 19.49 -18.49
C TRP A 399 7.37 18.30 -19.37
N ARG A 400 6.83 18.54 -20.57
CA ARG A 400 6.37 17.49 -21.47
C ARG A 400 7.48 16.47 -21.76
N GLN A 401 8.69 16.92 -22.04
CA GLN A 401 9.79 16.02 -22.38
C GLN A 401 10.14 15.07 -21.21
N ASP A 402 10.21 15.59 -19.99
CA ASP A 402 10.49 14.79 -18.79
C ASP A 402 9.33 13.86 -18.40
N ILE A 403 8.09 14.35 -18.49
CA ILE A 403 6.88 13.57 -18.24
C ILE A 403 6.82 12.39 -19.20
N MET A 404 6.96 12.65 -20.50
CA MET A 404 6.90 11.61 -21.53
C MET A 404 8.06 10.64 -21.41
N THR A 405 9.25 11.10 -20.99
CA THR A 405 10.39 10.22 -20.72
C THR A 405 10.11 9.24 -19.59
N GLY A 406 9.60 9.73 -18.47
CA GLY A 406 9.19 8.89 -17.35
C GLY A 406 8.04 7.94 -17.72
N PHE A 407 7.06 8.45 -18.46
CA PHE A 407 5.89 7.69 -18.90
C PHE A 407 6.25 6.58 -19.89
N VAL A 408 6.98 6.89 -20.96
CA VAL A 408 7.47 5.91 -21.96
C VAL A 408 8.30 4.84 -21.28
N TRP A 409 9.23 5.22 -20.39
CA TRP A 409 10.00 4.24 -19.61
C TRP A 409 9.10 3.32 -18.77
N SER A 410 8.01 3.84 -18.20
CA SER A 410 7.04 3.06 -17.42
C SER A 410 6.23 2.07 -18.28
N LEU A 411 6.07 2.36 -19.57
CA LEU A 411 5.37 1.51 -20.53
C LEU A 411 6.21 0.32 -21.02
N LEU A 412 7.54 0.47 -21.08
CA LEU A 412 8.43 -0.59 -21.57
C LEU A 412 8.34 -1.87 -20.73
N ASN A 413 8.26 -3.01 -21.43
CA ASN A 413 8.40 -4.33 -20.82
C ASN A 413 9.86 -4.62 -20.40
N ASP A 414 10.07 -5.74 -19.70
CA ASP A 414 11.39 -6.11 -19.18
C ASP A 414 12.44 -6.36 -20.27
N GLU A 415 12.02 -6.89 -21.42
CA GLU A 415 12.89 -7.14 -22.57
C GLU A 415 13.41 -5.83 -23.17
N ALA A 416 12.50 -4.92 -23.52
CA ALA A 416 12.83 -3.61 -24.10
C ALA A 416 13.68 -2.77 -23.13
N ARG A 417 13.37 -2.79 -21.83
CA ARG A 417 14.22 -2.14 -20.81
C ARG A 417 15.62 -2.74 -20.73
N SER A 418 15.74 -4.06 -20.89
CA SER A 418 17.03 -4.74 -20.86
C SER A 418 17.86 -4.41 -22.09
N ALA A 419 17.25 -4.43 -23.28
CA ALA A 419 17.88 -3.98 -24.52
C ALA A 419 18.37 -2.52 -24.42
N PHE A 420 17.53 -1.62 -23.93
CA PHE A 420 17.91 -0.22 -23.71
C PHE A 420 19.11 -0.08 -22.76
N LYS A 421 19.09 -0.79 -21.64
CA LYS A 421 20.19 -0.75 -20.65
C LYS A 421 21.49 -1.33 -21.21
N ALA A 422 21.41 -2.36 -22.07
CA ALA A 422 22.57 -2.95 -22.70
C ALA A 422 23.30 -1.96 -23.61
N VAL A 423 22.56 -1.12 -24.34
CA VAL A 423 23.13 -0.13 -25.26
C VAL A 423 23.51 1.17 -24.55
N TYR A 424 22.67 1.67 -23.64
CA TYR A 424 22.78 3.03 -23.08
C TYR A 424 23.02 3.09 -21.56
N LYS A 425 23.33 1.97 -20.90
CA LYS A 425 23.64 1.84 -19.45
C LYS A 425 22.49 2.15 -18.48
N GLY A 426 21.38 2.73 -18.95
CA GLY A 426 20.11 2.91 -18.22
C GLY A 426 19.62 4.36 -18.18
N LEU A 427 18.33 4.58 -17.90
CA LEU A 427 17.68 5.89 -18.05
C LEU A 427 18.42 7.06 -17.35
N LYS A 428 18.90 6.85 -16.12
CA LYS A 428 19.60 7.88 -15.32
C LYS A 428 21.13 7.76 -15.36
N ARG A 429 21.70 6.99 -16.28
CA ARG A 429 23.16 6.71 -16.34
C ARG A 429 23.67 6.83 -17.76
N GLY A 430 24.92 7.27 -17.93
CA GLY A 430 25.53 7.40 -19.26
C GLY A 430 24.74 8.38 -20.14
N ASN A 431 24.54 8.02 -21.41
CA ASN A 431 23.72 8.79 -22.37
C ASN A 431 22.23 8.42 -22.35
N GLY A 432 21.78 7.53 -21.45
CA GLY A 432 20.42 6.99 -21.48
C GLY A 432 19.30 8.03 -21.42
N SER A 433 19.47 9.14 -20.69
CA SER A 433 18.43 10.18 -20.64
C SER A 433 18.28 10.88 -21.99
N ALA A 434 19.39 11.27 -22.61
CA ALA A 434 19.39 11.94 -23.91
C ALA A 434 18.88 11.04 -25.04
N GLU A 435 19.20 9.74 -25.00
CA GLU A 435 18.69 8.78 -25.98
C GLU A 435 17.20 8.48 -25.78
N MET A 436 16.72 8.45 -24.53
CA MET A 436 15.29 8.36 -24.27
C MET A 436 14.55 9.60 -24.78
N TYR A 437 15.13 10.81 -24.66
CA TYR A 437 14.55 12.02 -25.25
C TYR A 437 14.39 11.90 -26.76
N ARG A 438 15.42 11.45 -27.48
CA ARG A 438 15.35 11.21 -28.93
C ARG A 438 14.33 10.13 -29.29
N PHE A 439 14.21 9.10 -28.46
CA PHE A 439 13.20 8.07 -28.67
C PHE A 439 11.78 8.60 -28.46
N VAL A 440 11.56 9.44 -27.44
CA VAL A 440 10.28 10.13 -27.23
C VAL A 440 9.94 11.03 -28.42
N GLU A 441 10.90 11.81 -28.94
CA GLU A 441 10.71 12.61 -30.16
C GLU A 441 10.35 11.75 -31.38
N TYR A 442 10.98 10.58 -31.51
CA TYR A 442 10.63 9.61 -32.54
C TYR A 442 9.20 9.10 -32.40
N LEU A 443 8.73 8.84 -31.17
CA LEU A 443 7.35 8.42 -30.93
C LEU A 443 6.35 9.57 -31.14
N ASP A 444 6.69 10.81 -30.79
CA ASP A 444 5.85 11.99 -31.04
C ASP A 444 5.64 12.22 -32.56
N ALA A 445 6.59 11.80 -33.40
CA ALA A 445 6.43 11.81 -34.86
C ALA A 445 5.54 10.67 -35.40
N THR A 446 5.07 9.77 -34.53
CA THR A 446 4.10 8.72 -34.86
C THR A 446 2.73 9.06 -34.27
N ASP A 447 1.69 8.37 -34.70
CA ASP A 447 0.33 8.57 -34.17
C ASP A 447 0.07 7.84 -32.83
N LEU A 448 1.12 7.31 -32.19
CA LEU A 448 1.03 6.43 -31.03
C LEU A 448 0.51 7.12 -29.76
N PHE A 449 0.66 8.44 -29.66
CA PHE A 449 0.16 9.25 -28.54
C PHE A 449 -0.92 10.25 -28.99
N SER A 450 -1.70 9.87 -30.02
CA SER A 450 -2.85 10.66 -30.46
C SER A 450 -3.89 10.81 -29.35
N LEU A 451 -4.80 11.78 -29.51
CA LEU A 451 -5.92 11.95 -28.59
C LEU A 451 -6.80 10.70 -28.58
N GLU A 452 -7.01 10.07 -29.73
CA GLU A 452 -7.82 8.86 -29.87
C GLU A 452 -7.22 7.68 -29.09
N THR A 453 -5.89 7.47 -29.19
CA THR A 453 -5.20 6.43 -28.43
C THR A 453 -5.31 6.68 -26.93
N GLU A 454 -5.18 7.93 -26.50
CA GLU A 454 -5.31 8.29 -25.08
C GLU A 454 -6.75 8.08 -24.59
N LEU A 455 -7.76 8.54 -25.33
CA LEU A 455 -9.18 8.36 -25.00
C LEU A 455 -9.59 6.89 -24.95
N ALA A 456 -9.01 6.03 -25.80
CA ALA A 456 -9.24 4.59 -25.75
C ALA A 456 -8.75 3.95 -24.44
N GLY A 457 -7.81 4.58 -23.73
CA GLY A 457 -7.34 4.15 -22.41
C GLY A 457 -6.67 2.77 -22.37
N ASN A 458 -6.36 2.18 -23.54
CA ASN A 458 -5.82 0.83 -23.66
C ASN A 458 -4.30 0.81 -23.41
N ASP A 459 -3.91 0.87 -22.14
CA ASP A 459 -2.51 0.88 -21.74
C ASP A 459 -1.77 -0.41 -22.12
N ARG A 460 -2.46 -1.57 -22.17
CA ARG A 460 -1.85 -2.85 -22.56
C ARG A 460 -1.35 -2.84 -24.00
N GLN A 461 -2.18 -2.39 -24.94
CA GLN A 461 -1.78 -2.28 -26.34
C GLN A 461 -0.66 -1.27 -26.52
N LEU A 462 -0.79 -0.10 -25.89
CA LEU A 462 0.22 0.95 -25.93
C LEU A 462 1.59 0.47 -25.40
N ARG A 463 1.61 -0.30 -24.31
CA ARG A 463 2.84 -0.91 -23.76
C ARG A 463 3.54 -1.83 -24.77
N ALA A 464 2.76 -2.66 -25.48
CA ALA A 464 3.30 -3.59 -26.47
C ALA A 464 3.88 -2.82 -27.67
N GLU A 465 3.16 -1.81 -28.16
CA GLU A 465 3.59 -0.99 -29.29
C GLU A 465 4.83 -0.16 -28.97
N VAL A 466 4.86 0.54 -27.82
CA VAL A 466 6.04 1.31 -27.38
C VAL A 466 7.27 0.40 -27.22
N SER A 467 7.10 -0.80 -26.64
CA SER A 467 8.20 -1.76 -26.50
C SER A 467 8.73 -2.24 -27.84
N ARG A 468 7.84 -2.53 -28.81
CA ARG A 468 8.22 -2.89 -30.18
C ARG A 468 8.97 -1.76 -30.88
N HIS A 469 8.43 -0.53 -30.81
CA HIS A 469 9.08 0.64 -31.39
C HIS A 469 10.49 0.86 -30.82
N LEU A 470 10.72 0.58 -29.54
CA LEU A 470 12.05 0.73 -28.95
C LEU A 470 13.03 -0.32 -29.50
N LEU A 471 12.60 -1.58 -29.58
CA LEU A 471 13.44 -2.64 -30.14
C LEU A 471 13.80 -2.33 -31.60
N ASP A 472 12.82 -1.90 -32.41
CA ASP A 472 13.05 -1.47 -33.79
C ASP A 472 13.99 -0.26 -33.85
N TRP A 473 13.82 0.72 -32.96
CA TRP A 473 14.63 1.94 -32.91
C TRP A 473 16.10 1.66 -32.54
N ILE A 474 16.34 0.78 -31.57
CA ILE A 474 17.69 0.36 -31.15
C ILE A 474 18.42 -0.38 -32.29
N LEU A 475 17.69 -1.13 -33.12
CA LEU A 475 18.23 -1.87 -34.24
C LEU A 475 18.48 -1.01 -35.49
N ARG A 476 18.07 0.27 -35.49
CA ARG A 476 18.37 1.17 -36.61
C ARG A 476 19.87 1.43 -36.68
N PRO A 477 20.50 1.35 -37.86
CA PRO A 477 21.88 1.74 -38.01
C PRO A 477 22.01 3.21 -37.57
N VAL A 478 22.90 3.46 -36.62
CA VAL A 478 23.23 4.82 -36.16
C VAL A 478 23.60 5.62 -37.40
N ARG A 479 22.75 6.58 -37.79
CA ARG A 479 23.14 7.55 -38.81
C ARG A 479 24.32 8.30 -38.23
N ALA A 480 25.50 8.08 -38.80
CA ALA A 480 26.66 8.90 -38.53
C ALA A 480 26.23 10.36 -38.75
N SER A 481 26.22 11.13 -37.67
CA SER A 481 26.05 12.58 -37.75
C SER A 481 27.23 13.13 -38.56
N ALA A 482 26.92 13.73 -39.71
CA ALA A 482 27.82 14.60 -40.45
C ALA A 482 27.98 15.95 -39.74
#